data_AF-A0A379ZB71-F1
#
_entry.id   AF-A0A379ZB71-F1
#
_cell.length_a   1.000
_cell.length_b   1.000
_cell.length_c   1.000
_cell.angle_alpha   90.00
_cell.angle_beta   90.00
_cell.angle_gamma   90.00
#
_symmetry.space_group_name_H-M   'P 1'
#
loop_
_entity.id
_entity.type
_entity.pdbx_description
1 polymer ?
#
loop_
_entity_poly.entity_id
_entity_poly.type
_entity_poly.pdbx_seq_one_letter_code
_entity_poly.pdbx_strand_id
1 'polypeptide(L)'
;MQELRLYNNRIGNLPGEIGQLRALRELHIMKNALTALPAEMAQLGELEILDAANNAIAELPEAFCRLPRVERAESAFQSADAPAEKYR
;
A
#
# COMPACT_ATOMS: atom_id res chain seq x y z
N MET A 1 9.73 9.64 -13.36
CA MET A 1 8.81 8.71 -12.69
C MET A 1 9.59 8.05 -11.56
N GLN A 2 9.19 8.27 -10.30
CA GLN A 2 9.71 7.49 -9.18
C GLN A 2 8.65 6.47 -8.78
N GLU A 3 9.03 5.22 -8.88
CA GLU A 3 8.21 4.07 -8.53
C GLU A 3 8.92 3.28 -7.44
N LEU A 4 8.19 2.87 -6.40
CA LEU A 4 8.69 2.02 -5.34
C LEU A 4 7.90 0.71 -5.32
N ARG A 5 8.60 -0.39 -5.60
CA ARG A 5 8.05 -1.74 -5.60
C ARG A 5 8.57 -2.51 -4.40
N LEU A 6 7.70 -2.71 -3.43
CA LEU A 6 7.91 -3.46 -2.19
C LEU A 6 6.98 -4.67 -2.09
N TYR A 7 6.33 -5.05 -3.19
CA TYR A 7 5.36 -6.13 -3.19
C TYR A 7 5.96 -7.50 -2.85
N ASN A 8 5.14 -8.39 -2.30
CA ASN A 8 5.49 -9.79 -2.01
C ASN A 8 6.63 -9.94 -1.00
N ASN A 9 6.63 -9.09 0.03
CA ASN A 9 7.53 -9.16 1.17
C ASN A 9 6.75 -9.53 2.45
N ARG A 10 7.45 -9.58 3.58
CA ARG A 10 6.85 -9.79 4.92
C ARG A 10 6.97 -8.52 5.76
N ILE A 11 6.71 -7.36 5.14
CA ILE A 11 6.78 -6.07 5.84
C ILE A 11 5.55 -5.96 6.72
N GLY A 12 5.76 -5.90 8.05
CA GLY A 12 4.68 -5.69 9.02
C GLY A 12 4.32 -4.22 9.23
N ASN A 13 5.30 -3.34 9.11
CA ASN A 13 5.15 -1.90 9.28
C ASN A 13 6.07 -1.17 8.29
N LEU A 14 5.58 -0.08 7.69
CA LEU A 14 6.41 0.83 6.91
C LEU A 14 6.98 1.92 7.81
N PRO A 15 8.26 2.31 7.62
CA PRO A 15 8.83 3.45 8.32
C PRO A 15 8.17 4.76 7.88
N GLY A 16 8.05 5.72 8.80
CA GLY A 16 7.51 7.06 8.51
C GLY A 16 8.37 7.83 7.49
N GLU A 17 9.65 7.46 7.32
CA GLU A 17 10.53 8.01 6.29
C GLU A 17 9.99 7.82 4.86
N ILE A 18 9.08 6.86 4.61
CA ILE A 18 8.43 6.70 3.30
C ILE A 18 7.75 8.00 2.85
N GLY A 19 7.23 8.80 3.79
CA GLY A 19 6.58 10.09 3.52
C GLY A 19 7.54 11.17 3.01
N GLN A 20 8.85 11.00 3.16
CA GLN A 20 9.84 11.93 2.64
C GLN A 20 10.03 11.79 1.12
N LEU A 21 9.53 10.70 0.51
CA LEU A 21 9.61 10.45 -0.92
C LEU A 21 8.59 11.29 -1.70
N ARG A 22 8.67 12.62 -1.59
CA ARG A 22 7.71 13.56 -2.20
C ARG A 22 7.59 13.48 -3.71
N ALA A 23 8.61 12.92 -4.38
CA ALA A 23 8.63 12.72 -5.83
C ALA A 23 8.10 11.34 -6.25
N LEU A 24 7.72 10.48 -5.29
CA LEU A 24 7.13 9.17 -5.56
C LEU A 24 5.76 9.32 -6.21
N ARG A 25 5.59 8.66 -7.35
CA ARG A 25 4.33 8.63 -8.11
C ARG A 25 3.61 7.31 -7.97
N GLU A 26 4.35 6.21 -7.88
CA GLU A 26 3.78 4.86 -7.87
C GLU A 26 4.36 4.09 -6.68
N LEU A 27 3.49 3.52 -5.84
CA LEU A 27 3.88 2.72 -4.69
C LEU A 27 3.14 1.39 -4.68
N HIS A 28 3.88 0.31 -4.89
CA HIS A 28 3.36 -1.06 -4.86
C HIS A 28 3.86 -1.79 -3.62
N ILE A 29 3.00 -1.94 -2.63
CA ILE A 29 3.25 -2.65 -1.35
C ILE A 29 2.34 -3.87 -1.18
N MET A 30 1.72 -4.35 -2.27
CA MET A 30 0.82 -5.50 -2.26
C MET A 30 1.48 -6.79 -1.73
N LYS A 31 0.69 -7.74 -1.21
CA LYS A 31 1.19 -9.01 -0.65
C LYS A 31 2.25 -8.79 0.44
N ASN A 32 1.91 -8.00 1.44
CA ASN A 32 2.72 -7.81 2.64
C ASN A 32 1.87 -8.12 3.89
N ALA A 33 2.44 -7.92 5.08
CA ALA A 33 1.75 -8.11 6.36
C ALA A 33 1.45 -6.77 7.04
N LEU A 34 1.29 -5.69 6.25
CA LEU A 34 1.09 -4.35 6.79
C LEU A 34 -0.24 -4.28 7.54
N THR A 35 -0.20 -3.91 8.81
CA THR A 35 -1.39 -3.71 9.65
C THR A 35 -1.91 -2.29 9.60
N ALA A 36 -1.03 -1.33 9.33
CA ALA A 36 -1.33 0.08 9.17
C ALA A 36 -0.35 0.73 8.19
N LEU A 37 -0.79 1.82 7.57
CA LEU A 37 0.07 2.71 6.80
C LEU A 37 0.47 3.92 7.67
N PRO A 38 1.74 4.37 7.64
CA PRO A 38 2.15 5.56 8.39
C PRO A 38 1.42 6.80 7.89
N ALA A 39 1.02 7.68 8.82
CA ALA A 39 0.33 8.94 8.50
C ALA A 39 1.22 9.87 7.66
N GLU A 40 2.54 9.71 7.74
CA GLU A 40 3.54 10.41 6.94
C GLU A 40 3.38 10.16 5.44
N MET A 41 2.73 9.07 5.00
CA MET A 41 2.40 8.86 3.59
C MET A 41 1.50 9.96 3.01
N ALA A 42 0.81 10.72 3.86
CA ALA A 42 0.10 11.94 3.47
C ALA A 42 1.00 12.99 2.81
N GLN A 43 2.30 12.96 3.10
CA GLN A 43 3.27 13.90 2.55
C GLN A 43 3.69 13.55 1.11
N LEU A 44 3.29 12.38 0.61
CA LEU A 44 3.47 11.94 -0.77
C LEU A 44 2.50 12.70 -1.70
N GLY A 45 2.75 13.99 -1.89
CA GLY A 45 1.87 14.88 -2.66
C GLY A 45 1.80 14.56 -4.16
N GLU A 46 2.82 13.92 -4.71
CA GLU A 46 2.88 13.50 -6.13
C GLU A 46 2.41 12.05 -6.34
N LEU A 47 1.95 11.35 -5.30
CA LEU A 47 1.54 9.95 -5.43
C LEU A 47 0.27 9.85 -6.29
N GLU A 48 0.41 9.20 -7.45
CA GLU A 48 -0.68 8.94 -8.38
C GLU A 48 -1.27 7.54 -8.16
N ILE A 49 -0.44 6.54 -7.83
CA ILE A 49 -0.84 5.14 -7.69
C ILE A 49 -0.34 4.57 -6.36
N LEU A 50 -1.24 3.96 -5.59
CA LEU A 50 -0.94 3.18 -4.40
C LEU A 50 -1.60 1.81 -4.50
N ASP A 51 -0.80 0.75 -4.55
CA ASP A 51 -1.28 -0.62 -4.50
C ASP A 51 -0.88 -1.27 -3.18
N ALA A 52 -1.84 -1.35 -2.26
CA ALA A 52 -1.70 -1.98 -0.95
C ALA A 52 -2.50 -3.28 -0.81
N ALA A 53 -2.90 -3.89 -1.92
CA ALA A 53 -3.73 -5.08 -1.93
C ALA A 53 -3.07 -6.24 -1.17
N ASN A 54 -3.88 -7.12 -0.57
CA ASN A 54 -3.39 -8.32 0.11
C ASN A 54 -2.42 -7.98 1.27
N ASN A 55 -2.82 -7.01 2.10
CA ASN A 55 -2.23 -6.66 3.39
C ASN A 55 -3.29 -6.78 4.49
N ALA A 56 -2.88 -6.69 5.75
CA ALA A 56 -3.76 -6.71 6.91
C ALA A 56 -4.16 -5.28 7.37
N ILE A 57 -4.25 -4.33 6.44
CA ILE A 57 -4.49 -2.91 6.75
C ILE A 57 -5.93 -2.77 7.27
N ALA A 58 -6.08 -2.59 8.57
CA ALA A 58 -7.38 -2.46 9.22
C ALA A 58 -7.97 -1.06 9.03
N GLU A 59 -7.11 -0.05 8.99
CA GLU A 59 -7.49 1.35 8.81
C GLU A 59 -6.55 2.05 7.83
N LEU A 60 -7.15 2.86 6.95
CA LEU A 60 -6.41 3.83 6.16
C LEU A 60 -6.42 5.15 6.94
N PRO A 61 -5.25 5.80 7.15
CA PRO A 61 -5.26 7.10 7.81
C PRO A 61 -6.09 8.10 7.01
N GLU A 62 -6.84 8.97 7.71
CA GLU A 62 -7.69 10.02 7.10
C GLU A 62 -6.94 10.87 6.07
N ALA A 63 -5.62 10.95 6.20
CA ALA A 63 -4.76 11.68 5.30
C ALA A 63 -4.75 11.10 3.86
N PHE A 64 -5.05 9.81 3.66
CA PHE A 64 -5.30 9.25 2.32
C PHE A 64 -6.65 9.67 1.73
N CYS A 65 -7.59 10.14 2.55
CA CYS A 65 -8.84 10.74 2.07
C CYS A 65 -8.59 12.09 1.39
N ARG A 66 -7.43 12.70 1.66
CA ARG A 66 -7.03 14.00 1.11
C ARG A 66 -6.25 13.91 -0.21
N LEU A 67 -5.81 12.72 -0.61
CA LEU A 67 -5.12 12.50 -1.87
C LEU A 67 -6.15 12.44 -3.01
N PRO A 68 -6.12 13.37 -3.98
CA PRO A 68 -7.21 13.58 -4.92
C PRO A 68 -7.39 12.47 -5.96
N ARG A 69 -6.57 11.40 -5.94
CA ARG A 69 -6.51 10.45 -7.06
C ARG A 69 -6.07 9.02 -6.73
N VAL A 70 -6.18 8.58 -5.48
CA VAL A 70 -5.82 7.19 -5.16
C VAL A 70 -6.93 6.27 -5.66
N GLU A 71 -6.70 5.57 -6.77
CA GLU A 71 -7.54 4.43 -7.16
C GLU A 71 -7.37 3.34 -6.09
N ARG A 72 -8.30 3.34 -5.13
CA ARG A 72 -8.38 2.31 -4.11
C ARG A 72 -8.83 1.03 -4.81
N ALA A 73 -7.89 0.14 -5.10
CA ALA A 73 -8.19 -1.24 -5.40
C ALA A 73 -8.63 -1.94 -4.10
N GLU A 74 -9.86 -1.63 -3.65
CA GLU A 74 -10.62 -2.48 -2.74
C GLU A 74 -10.82 -3.84 -3.42
N SER A 75 -9.91 -4.77 -3.19
CA SER A 75 -10.08 -6.16 -3.61
C SER A 75 -10.11 -7.03 -2.37
N ALA A 76 -11.34 -7.38 -1.99
CA ALA A 76 -11.72 -8.44 -1.07
C ALA A 76 -11.49 -8.18 0.43
N PHE A 77 -12.59 -7.76 1.07
CA PHE A 77 -13.04 -8.38 2.31
C PHE A 77 -12.56 -9.83 2.41
N GLN A 78 -12.02 -10.20 3.57
CA GLN A 78 -11.87 -11.60 3.96
C GLN A 78 -13.12 -12.39 3.60
N SER A 79 -13.06 -13.20 2.55
CA SER A 79 -13.89 -14.38 2.42
C SER A 79 -13.25 -15.38 1.47
N ALA A 80 -12.96 -16.53 2.07
CA ALA A 80 -12.82 -17.85 1.48
C ALA A 80 -11.56 -18.12 0.62
N ASP A 81 -10.74 -19.03 1.17
CA ASP A 81 -10.34 -20.26 0.49
C ASP A 81 -9.71 -20.11 -0.91
N ALA A 82 -8.39 -20.15 -0.96
CA ALA A 82 -7.67 -20.74 -2.10
C ALA A 82 -6.29 -21.24 -1.65
N PRO A 83 -6.02 -22.56 -1.73
CA PRO A 83 -4.73 -23.13 -1.36
C PRO A 83 -3.62 -22.69 -2.31
N ALA A 84 -2.42 -22.62 -1.75
CA ALA A 84 -1.19 -22.38 -2.48
C ALA A 84 -0.93 -23.47 -3.52
N GLU A 85 -0.99 -23.11 -4.80
CA GLU A 85 -0.31 -23.76 -5.94
C GLU A 85 -0.71 -22.90 -7.15
N LYS A 86 0.19 -22.33 -7.96
CA LYS A 86 0.98 -23.09 -8.92
C LYS A 86 1.88 -22.09 -9.67
N TYR A 87 3.17 -22.07 -9.35
CA TYR A 87 4.20 -21.63 -10.28
C TYR A 87 5.08 -22.85 -10.53
N ARG A 88 4.68 -23.64 -11.53
CA ARG A 88 5.54 -24.60 -12.23
C ARG A 88 5.11 -24.63 -13.69
#